data_AF-A0A964A3H2-F1
#
_entry.id   AF-A0A964A3H2-F1
#
_cell.length_a   1.000
_cell.length_b   1.000
_cell.length_c   1.000
_cell.angle_alpha   90.00
_cell.angle_beta   90.00
_cell.angle_gamma   90.00
#
_symmetry.space_group_name_H-M   'P 1'
#
loop_
_entity.id
_entity.type
_entity.pdbx_description
1 polymer ?
#
loop_
_entity_poly.entity_id
_entity_poly.type
_entity_poly.pdbx_seq_one_letter_code
_entity_poly.pdbx_strand_id
1 'polypeptide(L)'
;MNWKLRYNRVSLGVVLGTLGPFLGFWFYYFITLMGGQMKHTPMGFVHFVMNTPSVQSPVVSLSLIMNLALFFFFIWKKMDLAARGVLTMTMFAWAPLVVYLKFH
;
A
#
# COMPACT_ATOMS: atom_id res chain seq x y z
N MET A 1 -9.22 4.91 29.39
CA MET A 1 -7.99 4.17 29.01
C MET A 1 -7.46 4.74 27.71
N ASN A 2 -6.33 5.47 27.75
CA ASN A 2 -5.79 6.19 26.59
C ASN A 2 -5.27 5.22 25.52
N TRP A 3 -6.11 4.83 24.54
CA TRP A 3 -5.74 3.93 23.43
C TRP A 3 -4.48 4.37 22.68
N LYS A 4 -4.16 5.67 22.67
CA LYS A 4 -2.94 6.24 22.07
C LYS A 4 -1.65 5.64 22.63
N LEU A 5 -1.57 5.31 23.92
CA LEU A 5 -0.35 4.79 24.56
C LEU A 5 -0.08 3.31 24.24
N ARG A 6 -1.14 2.52 23.98
CA ARG A 6 -0.99 1.08 23.70
C ARG A 6 -0.53 0.82 22.26
N TYR A 7 -1.02 1.61 21.31
CA TYR A 7 -0.83 1.38 19.87
C TYR A 7 0.27 2.21 19.23
N ASN A 8 0.84 3.22 19.92
CA ASN A 8 1.96 4.00 19.40
C ASN A 8 3.27 3.20 19.50
N ARG A 9 3.42 2.19 18.63
CA ARG A 9 4.61 1.35 18.55
C ARG A 9 5.08 1.29 17.10
N VAL A 10 6.39 1.29 16.92
CA VAL A 10 7.01 1.13 15.59
C VAL A 10 6.55 -0.15 14.92
N SER A 11 6.41 -1.25 15.68
CA SER A 11 5.94 -2.54 15.16
C SER A 11 4.55 -2.48 14.52
N LEU A 12 3.61 -1.72 15.11
CA LEU A 12 2.28 -1.54 14.55
C LEU A 12 2.33 -0.76 13.24
N GLY A 13 3.15 0.29 13.20
CA GLY A 13 3.44 1.05 12.00
C GLY A 13 4.06 0.20 10.89
N VAL A 14 4.99 -0.68 11.24
CA VAL A 14 5.62 -1.61 10.31
C VAL A 14 4.58 -2.57 9.71
N VAL A 15 3.78 -3.24 10.54
CA VAL A 15 2.77 -4.19 10.07
C VAL A 15 1.78 -3.50 9.12
N LEU A 16 1.29 -2.33 9.51
CA LEU A 16 0.33 -1.59 8.69
C LEU A 16 0.98 -0.94 7.46
N GLY A 17 2.25 -0.55 7.54
CA GLY A 17 3.03 -0.08 6.41
C GLY A 17 3.35 -1.15 5.37
N THR A 18 3.41 -2.42 5.79
CA THR A 18 3.43 -3.56 4.87
C THR A 18 2.04 -3.79 4.27
N LEU A 19 0.98 -3.77 5.08
CA LEU A 19 -0.38 -4.06 4.60
C LEU A 19 -0.97 -2.94 3.71
N GLY A 20 -0.57 -1.68 3.89
CA GLY A 20 -1.11 -0.53 3.16
C GLY A 20 -1.07 -0.70 1.63
N PRO A 21 0.10 -1.03 1.05
CA PRO A 21 0.19 -1.26 -0.39
C PRO A 21 -0.60 -2.49 -0.87
N PHE A 22 -0.68 -3.57 -0.09
CA PHE A 22 -1.58 -4.69 -0.41
C PHE A 22 -3.04 -4.24 -0.47
N LEU A 23 -3.48 -3.40 0.48
CA LEU A 23 -4.82 -2.84 0.46
C LEU A 23 -5.04 -1.96 -0.78
N GLY A 24 -4.07 -1.14 -1.19
CA GLY A 24 -4.18 -0.32 -2.39
C GLY A 24 -4.21 -1.15 -3.69
N PHE A 25 -3.46 -2.25 -3.76
CA PHE A 25 -3.52 -3.20 -4.88
C PHE A 25 -4.91 -3.82 -5.02
N TRP A 26 -5.46 -4.36 -3.93
CA TRP A 26 -6.80 -4.95 -3.95
C TRP A 26 -7.89 -3.89 -4.16
N PHE A 27 -7.71 -2.69 -3.62
CA PHE A 27 -8.61 -1.58 -3.88
C PHE A 27 -8.66 -1.20 -5.36
N TYR A 28 -7.51 -1.18 -6.06
CA TYR A 28 -7.48 -1.02 -7.52
C TYR A 28 -8.27 -2.13 -8.22
N TYR A 29 -8.04 -3.40 -7.85
CA TYR A 29 -8.77 -4.54 -8.40
C TYR A 29 -10.29 -4.41 -8.23
N PHE A 30 -10.75 -3.99 -7.05
CA PHE A 30 -12.18 -3.81 -6.80
C PHE A 30 -12.76 -2.67 -7.62
N ILE A 31 -12.05 -1.55 -7.78
CA ILE A 31 -12.50 -0.45 -8.63
C ILE A 31 -12.65 -0.90 -10.09
N THR A 32 -11.67 -1.63 -10.64
CA THR A 32 -11.72 -2.08 -12.04
C THR A 32 -12.75 -3.18 -12.27
N LEU A 33 -12.97 -4.03 -11.27
CA LEU A 33 -14.03 -5.05 -11.27
C LEU A 33 -15.42 -4.40 -11.25
N MET A 34 -15.66 -3.44 -10.33
CA MET A 34 -16.95 -2.73 -10.23
C MET A 34 -17.23 -1.85 -11.46
N GLY A 35 -16.20 -1.23 -12.03
CA GLY A 35 -16.31 -0.42 -13.25
C GLY A 35 -16.55 -1.22 -14.54
N GLY A 36 -16.69 -2.55 -14.44
CA GLY A 36 -16.91 -3.44 -15.58
C GLY A 36 -15.72 -3.56 -16.54
N GLN A 37 -14.58 -2.96 -16.20
CA GLN A 37 -13.38 -2.91 -17.04
C GLN A 37 -12.58 -4.22 -16.98
N MET A 38 -12.83 -5.08 -15.98
CA MET A 38 -12.11 -6.34 -15.80
C MET A 38 -13.06 -7.48 -15.40
N LYS A 39 -12.87 -8.65 -16.02
CA LYS A 39 -13.51 -9.92 -15.65
C LYS A 39 -12.51 -10.97 -15.16
N HIS A 40 -11.29 -10.55 -14.84
CA HIS A 40 -10.23 -11.46 -14.43
C HIS A 40 -10.48 -11.99 -13.02
N THR A 41 -10.23 -13.29 -12.83
CA THR A 41 -10.07 -13.87 -11.50
C THR A 41 -8.93 -13.17 -10.75
N PRO A 42 -8.84 -13.25 -9.42
CA PRO A 42 -7.75 -12.63 -8.65
C PRO A 42 -6.37 -13.03 -9.18
N MET A 43 -6.18 -14.31 -9.51
CA MET A 43 -4.95 -14.81 -10.13
C MET A 43 -4.71 -14.18 -11.51
N GLY A 44 -5.75 -14.11 -12.36
CA GLY A 44 -5.67 -13.49 -13.68
C GLY A 44 -5.34 -12.00 -13.62
N PHE A 45 -5.83 -11.28 -12.60
CA PHE A 45 -5.50 -9.89 -12.40
C PHE A 45 -4.01 -9.70 -12.04
N VAL A 46 -3.47 -10.53 -11.15
CA VAL A 46 -2.03 -10.49 -10.83
C VAL A 46 -1.19 -10.70 -12.10
N HIS A 47 -1.53 -11.72 -12.90
CA HIS A 47 -0.86 -11.95 -14.19
C HIS A 47 -1.01 -10.77 -15.15
N PHE A 48 -2.20 -10.16 -15.23
CA PHE A 48 -2.45 -9.00 -16.07
C PHE A 48 -1.58 -7.80 -15.67
N VAL A 49 -1.50 -7.49 -14.37
CA VAL A 49 -0.65 -6.42 -13.86
C VAL A 49 0.82 -6.72 -14.13
N MET A 50 1.29 -7.94 -13.91
CA MET A 50 2.69 -8.31 -14.15
C MET A 50 3.10 -8.23 -15.62
N ASN A 51 2.19 -8.50 -16.56
CA ASN A 51 2.50 -8.51 -18.00
C ASN A 51 2.15 -7.19 -18.72
N THR A 52 1.54 -6.22 -18.04
CA THR A 52 1.07 -4.98 -18.67
C THR A 52 1.70 -3.75 -18.00
N PRO A 53 2.84 -3.25 -18.51
CA PRO A 53 3.56 -2.12 -17.90
C PRO A 53 2.72 -0.86 -17.71
N SER A 54 1.79 -0.58 -18.63
CA SER A 54 0.88 0.57 -18.53
C SER A 54 -0.08 0.50 -17.33
N VAL A 55 -0.32 -0.69 -16.78
CA VAL A 55 -1.18 -0.92 -15.61
C VAL A 55 -0.37 -1.00 -14.31
N GLN A 56 0.90 -1.40 -14.39
CA GLN A 56 1.78 -1.45 -13.21
C GLN A 56 1.91 -0.08 -12.54
N SER A 57 2.19 0.97 -13.32
CA SER A 57 2.36 2.34 -12.81
C SER A 57 1.16 2.85 -11.99
N PRO A 58 -0.10 2.80 -12.50
CA PRO A 58 -1.26 3.24 -11.72
C PRO A 58 -1.56 2.35 -10.50
N VAL A 59 -1.36 1.02 -10.59
CA VAL A 59 -1.53 0.11 -9.45
C VAL A 59 -0.53 0.42 -8.33
N VAL A 60 0.73 0.58 -8.68
CA VAL A 60 1.80 0.95 -7.74
C VAL A 60 1.53 2.31 -7.12
N SER A 61 1.12 3.29 -7.94
CA SER A 61 0.79 4.64 -7.46
C SER A 61 -0.34 4.61 -6.43
N LEU A 62 -1.43 3.88 -6.69
CA LEU A 62 -2.54 3.75 -5.74
C LEU A 62 -2.12 3.04 -4.45
N SER A 63 -1.25 2.04 -4.57
CA SER A 63 -0.68 1.30 -3.44
C SER A 63 0.17 2.20 -2.54
N LEU A 64 1.00 3.06 -3.12
CA LEU A 64 1.78 4.06 -2.36
C LEU A 64 0.88 5.14 -1.74
N ILE A 65 -0.13 5.62 -2.46
CA ILE A 65 -1.11 6.59 -1.92
C ILE A 65 -1.82 6.00 -0.70
N MET A 66 -2.22 4.73 -0.75
CA MET A 66 -2.86 4.07 0.39
C MET A 66 -1.93 4.03 1.62
N ASN A 67 -0.64 3.76 1.40
CA ASN A 67 0.33 3.79 2.49
C ASN A 67 0.57 5.19 3.06
N LEU A 68 0.58 6.20 2.18
CA LEU A 68 0.69 7.60 2.57
C LEU A 68 -0.55 8.06 3.37
N ALA A 69 -1.75 7.59 3.00
CA ALA A 69 -2.96 7.82 3.78
C ALA A 69 -2.87 7.22 5.19
N LEU A 70 -2.35 5.98 5.32
CA LEU A 70 -2.08 5.37 6.63
C LEU A 70 -1.05 6.16 7.44
N PHE A 71 0.00 6.66 6.78
CA PHE A 71 0.99 7.52 7.41
C PHE A 71 0.35 8.79 7.99
N PHE A 72 -0.43 9.54 7.19
CA PHE A 72 -1.12 10.74 7.65
C PHE A 72 -2.14 10.46 8.76
N PHE A 73 -2.85 9.34 8.67
CA PHE A 73 -3.77 8.91 9.73
C PHE A 73 -3.05 8.78 11.09
N PHE A 74 -1.85 8.18 11.12
CA PHE A 74 -1.06 8.08 12.35
C PHE A 74 -0.55 9.42 12.86
N ILE A 75 -0.12 10.31 11.96
CA ILE A 75 0.30 11.67 12.32
C ILE A 75 -0.85 12.44 12.96
N TRP A 76 -2.05 12.44 12.36
CA TRP A 76 -3.23 13.12 12.93
C TRP A 76 -3.62 12.59 14.31
N LYS A 77 -3.38 11.30 14.58
CA LYS A 77 -3.62 10.70 15.90
C LYS A 77 -2.51 10.97 16.91
N LYS A 78 -1.44 11.69 16.54
CA LYS A 78 -0.22 11.90 17.35
C LYS A 78 0.46 10.56 17.72
N MET A 79 0.52 9.64 16.76
CA MET A 79 1.15 8.32 16.91
C MET A 79 2.45 8.25 16.08
N ASP A 80 3.43 9.08 16.46
CA ASP A 80 4.63 9.30 15.65
C ASP A 80 5.51 8.04 15.50
N LEU A 81 5.51 7.13 16.48
CA LEU A 81 6.26 5.87 16.37
C LEU A 81 5.65 4.94 15.33
N ALA A 82 4.32 4.86 15.29
CA ALA A 82 3.63 4.09 14.24
C ALA A 82 3.83 4.75 12.86
N ALA A 83 3.74 6.08 12.78
CA ALA A 83 4.00 6.80 11.53
C ALA A 83 5.43 6.54 11.00
N ARG A 84 6.44 6.53 11.88
CA ARG A 84 7.81 6.14 11.53
C ARG A 84 7.89 4.71 10.99
N GLY A 85 7.20 3.75 11.63
CA GLY A 85 7.16 2.37 11.15
C GLY A 85 6.60 2.23 9.73
N VAL A 86 5.54 2.98 9.41
CA VAL A 86 4.96 3.01 8.05
C VAL A 86 5.97 3.56 7.04
N LEU A 87 6.64 4.66 7.36
CA LEU A 87 7.69 5.25 6.50
C LEU A 87 8.87 4.30 6.29
N THR A 88 9.35 3.66 7.36
CA THR A 88 10.45 2.69 7.26
C THR A 88 10.08 1.57 6.29
N MET A 89 8.88 0.98 6.39
CA MET A 89 8.46 -0.05 5.43
C MET A 89 8.29 0.49 4.01
N THR A 90 7.80 1.71 3.86
CA THR A 90 7.70 2.35 2.54
C THR A 90 9.07 2.51 1.89
N MET A 91 10.07 3.04 2.61
CA MET A 91 11.41 3.27 2.07
C MET A 91 12.20 1.99 1.82
N PHE A 92 12.15 1.02 2.73
CA PHE A 92 13.04 -0.14 2.67
C PHE A 92 12.44 -1.35 1.95
N ALA A 93 11.12 -1.53 1.97
CA ALA A 93 10.48 -2.65 1.29
C ALA A 93 9.87 -2.22 -0.05
N TRP A 94 9.04 -1.18 -0.05
CA TRP A 94 8.25 -0.83 -1.22
C TRP A 94 9.01 0.02 -2.24
N ALA A 95 9.82 0.99 -1.83
CA ALA A 95 10.54 1.85 -2.76
C ALA A 95 11.50 1.07 -3.71
N PRO A 96 12.31 0.09 -3.25
CA PRO A 96 13.12 -0.72 -4.15
C PRO A 96 12.27 -1.54 -5.13
N LEU A 97 11.14 -2.09 -4.67
CA LEU A 97 10.21 -2.84 -5.50
C LEU A 97 9.61 -1.96 -6.61
N VAL A 98 9.22 -0.73 -6.28
CA VAL A 98 8.69 0.23 -7.26
C VAL A 98 9.75 0.62 -8.29
N VAL A 99 10.99 0.86 -7.85
CA VAL A 99 12.10 1.16 -8.75
C VAL A 99 12.35 -0.03 -9.69
N TYR A 100 12.40 -1.26 -9.15
CA TYR A 100 12.58 -2.46 -9.95
C TYR A 100 11.47 -2.62 -11.01
N LEU A 101 10.19 -2.49 -10.62
CA LEU A 101 9.07 -2.59 -11.56
C LEU A 101 9.03 -1.49 -12.63
N LYS A 102 9.64 -0.33 -12.37
CA LYS A 102 9.64 0.79 -13.34
C LYS A 102 10.74 0.66 -14.39
N PHE A 103 11.86 0.03 -14.06
CA PHE A 103 13.06 -0.02 -14.89
C PHE A 103 13.38 -1.40 -15.46
N HIS A 104 12.55 -2.41 -15.17
CA HIS A 104 12.60 -3.74 -15.78
C HIS A 104 11.45 -3.88 -16.78
#